data_AF-A0AAV0XNM4-F1
#
_entry.id   AF-A0AAV0XNM4-F1
#
_cell.length_a   1.000
_cell.length_b   1.000
_cell.length_c   1.000
_cell.angle_alpha   90.00
_cell.angle_beta   90.00
_cell.angle_gamma   90.00
#
_symmetry.space_group_name_H-M   'P 1'
#
loop_
_entity.id
_entity.type
_entity.pdbx_description
1 polymer ?
#
loop_
_entity_poly.entity_id
_entity_poly.type
_entity_poly.pdbx_seq_one_letter_code
_entity_poly.pdbx_strand_id
1 'polypeptide(L)'
;MNCFNISIGGYNSVVRHSTSKKHQTKLKACKISNVVNKYFVVKNSYEEELIVAAEIAKVYHTIKHYQSYNSLNCSLKLDKFIFEDSKLAVKISCGRTKCEAISQNVLSPRSLFHLYQQLKNHIILFYTN
;
A
#
# COMPACT_ATOMS: atom_id res chain seq x y z
N MET A 1 -32.27 -14.37 22.83
CA MET A 1 -31.43 -14.15 21.63
C MET A 1 -32.19 -14.74 20.45
N ASN A 2 -32.96 -13.93 19.71
CA ASN A 2 -33.91 -14.47 18.74
C ASN A 2 -33.24 -14.63 17.37
N CYS A 3 -32.76 -15.85 17.11
CA CYS A 3 -32.30 -16.28 15.80
C CYS A 3 -33.50 -16.34 14.83
N PHE A 4 -33.31 -15.86 13.60
CA PHE A 4 -34.32 -16.00 12.56
C PHE A 4 -34.55 -17.49 12.27
N ASN A 5 -35.79 -17.96 12.38
CA ASN A 5 -36.16 -19.34 12.14
C ASN A 5 -37.44 -19.41 11.28
N ILE A 6 -37.37 -20.17 10.19
CA ILE A 6 -38.45 -20.29 9.19
C ILE A 6 -39.49 -21.34 9.65
N SER A 7 -39.08 -22.33 10.47
CA SER A 7 -39.92 -23.48 10.80
C SER A 7 -41.15 -23.17 11.68
N ILE A 8 -41.17 -22.03 12.38
CA ILE A 8 -42.23 -21.68 13.34
C ILE A 8 -43.21 -20.63 12.80
N GLY A 9 -42.82 -19.84 11.80
CA GLY A 9 -43.65 -18.72 11.32
C GLY A 9 -43.70 -18.52 9.81
N GLY A 10 -43.08 -19.41 9.03
CA GLY A 10 -43.18 -19.45 7.57
C GLY A 10 -43.05 -18.08 6.90
N TYR A 11 -44.00 -17.75 6.03
CA TYR A 11 -44.04 -16.50 5.25
C TYR A 11 -43.98 -15.25 6.14
N ASN A 12 -44.78 -15.19 7.20
CA ASN A 12 -44.83 -14.02 8.09
C ASN A 12 -43.48 -13.79 8.80
N SER A 13 -42.76 -14.86 9.13
CA SER A 13 -41.39 -14.74 9.65
C SER A 13 -40.43 -14.13 8.62
N VAL A 14 -40.55 -14.49 7.34
CA VAL A 14 -39.71 -13.96 6.25
C VAL A 14 -39.98 -12.46 6.05
N VAL A 15 -41.26 -12.06 5.95
CA VAL A 15 -41.65 -10.65 5.78
C VAL A 15 -41.22 -9.81 6.98
N ARG A 16 -41.40 -10.32 8.20
CA ARG A 16 -40.96 -9.64 9.43
C ARG A 16 -39.43 -9.53 9.49
N HIS A 17 -38.70 -10.54 9.02
CA HIS A 17 -37.24 -10.48 8.94
C HIS A 17 -36.78 -9.43 7.93
N SER A 18 -37.31 -9.44 6.70
CA SER A 18 -36.88 -8.53 5.63
C SER A 18 -37.15 -7.06 5.98
N THR A 19 -38.27 -6.80 6.69
CA THR A 19 -38.62 -5.47 7.18
C THR A 19 -37.94 -5.11 8.50
N SER A 20 -37.29 -6.06 9.19
CA SER A 20 -36.67 -5.80 10.49
C SER A 20 -35.52 -4.80 10.40
N LYS A 21 -35.41 -3.95 11.42
CA LYS A 21 -34.32 -2.97 11.55
C LYS A 21 -32.95 -3.64 11.49
N LYS A 22 -32.80 -4.85 12.05
CA LYS A 22 -31.55 -5.64 11.98
C LYS A 22 -31.17 -6.01 10.54
N HIS A 23 -32.13 -6.48 9.74
CA HIS A 23 -31.89 -6.81 8.33
C HIS A 23 -31.54 -5.56 7.54
N GLN A 24 -32.30 -4.46 7.71
CA GLN A 24 -32.02 -3.18 7.06
C GLN A 24 -30.63 -2.63 7.41
N THR A 25 -30.21 -2.69 8.69
CA THR A 25 -28.87 -2.28 9.11
C THR A 25 -27.79 -3.14 8.46
N LYS A 26 -27.99 -4.46 8.37
CA LYS A 26 -27.06 -5.36 7.68
C LYS A 26 -26.99 -5.08 6.18
N LEU A 27 -28.11 -4.82 5.51
CA LEU A 27 -28.14 -4.42 4.10
C LEU A 27 -27.39 -3.10 3.86
N LYS A 28 -27.61 -2.10 4.73
CA LYS A 28 -26.87 -0.82 4.67
C LYS A 28 -25.38 -1.03 4.87
N ALA A 29 -24.98 -1.81 5.86
CA ALA A 29 -23.58 -2.15 6.10
C ALA A 29 -22.96 -2.88 4.89
N CYS A 30 -23.69 -3.81 4.28
CA CYS A 30 -23.25 -4.55 3.09
C CYS A 30 -23.04 -3.63 1.87
N LYS A 31 -23.90 -2.62 1.69
CA LYS A 31 -23.75 -1.60 0.63
C LYS A 31 -22.56 -0.67 0.85
N ILE A 32 -22.20 -0.40 2.10
CA ILE A 32 -21.08 0.47 2.48
C ILE A 32 -19.75 -0.32 2.48
N SER A 33 -19.81 -1.63 2.78
CA SER A 33 -18.63 -2.48 2.81
C SER A 33 -18.12 -2.75 1.39
N ASN A 34 -16.95 -2.21 1.06
CA ASN A 34 -16.22 -2.62 -0.13
C ASN A 34 -15.63 -4.03 0.06
N VAL A 35 -15.49 -4.79 -1.03
CA VAL A 35 -14.78 -6.08 -1.01
C VAL A 35 -13.36 -5.84 -0.51
N VAL A 36 -12.97 -6.59 0.54
CA VAL A 36 -11.68 -6.47 1.22
C VAL A 36 -10.49 -6.57 0.25
N ASN A 37 -10.62 -7.37 -0.81
CA ASN A 37 -9.61 -7.53 -1.87
C ASN A 37 -9.24 -6.22 -2.58
N LYS A 38 -10.13 -5.22 -2.59
CA LYS A 38 -9.88 -3.92 -3.25
C LYS A 38 -8.72 -3.15 -2.60
N TYR A 39 -8.43 -3.43 -1.33
CA TYR A 39 -7.35 -2.77 -0.58
C TYR A 39 -5.99 -3.47 -0.72
N PHE A 40 -5.97 -4.67 -1.29
CA PHE A 40 -4.73 -5.41 -1.50
C PHE A 40 -4.27 -5.28 -2.94
N VAL A 41 -2.97 -5.06 -3.11
CA VAL A 41 -2.32 -5.12 -4.42
C VAL A 41 -2.15 -6.58 -4.79
N VAL A 42 -2.49 -6.94 -6.04
CA VAL A 42 -2.28 -8.30 -6.55
C VAL A 42 -0.77 -8.51 -6.72
N LYS A 43 -0.24 -9.56 -6.09
CA LYS A 43 1.19 -9.92 -6.15
C LYS A 43 1.61 -10.30 -7.57
N ASN A 44 2.86 -10.00 -7.93
CA ASN A 44 3.46 -10.24 -9.25
C ASN A 44 2.67 -9.61 -10.40
N SER A 45 2.10 -8.44 -10.15
CA SER A 45 1.38 -7.67 -11.18
C SER A 45 2.19 -6.44 -11.60
N TYR A 46 1.97 -5.99 -12.82
CA TYR A 46 2.54 -4.72 -13.31
C TYR A 46 2.16 -3.52 -12.41
N GLU A 47 0.98 -3.56 -11.80
CA GLU A 47 0.55 -2.53 -10.85
C GLU A 47 1.43 -2.53 -9.59
N GLU A 48 1.80 -3.69 -9.06
CA GLU A 48 2.72 -3.80 -7.92
C GLU A 48 4.09 -3.20 -8.24
N GLU A 49 4.65 -3.50 -9.42
CA GLU A 49 5.93 -2.95 -9.86
C GLU A 49 5.92 -1.42 -9.90
N LEU A 50 4.84 -0.83 -10.42
CA LEU A 50 4.66 0.62 -10.45
C LEU A 50 4.58 1.22 -9.04
N ILE A 51 3.85 0.56 -8.13
CA ILE A 51 3.73 1.01 -6.74
C ILE A 51 5.08 0.95 -6.03
N VAL A 52 5.81 -0.16 -6.19
CA VAL A 52 7.15 -0.35 -5.64
C VAL A 52 8.13 0.68 -6.19
N ALA A 53 8.08 0.96 -7.51
CA ALA A 53 8.92 1.99 -8.13
C ALA A 53 8.64 3.39 -7.54
N ALA A 54 7.35 3.73 -7.36
CA ALA A 54 6.96 5.01 -6.76
C ALA A 54 7.42 5.13 -5.30
N GLU A 55 7.32 4.06 -4.52
CA GLU A 55 7.82 4.01 -3.15
C GLU A 55 9.33 4.19 -3.09
N ILE A 56 10.09 3.45 -3.90
CA ILE A 56 11.55 3.56 -3.97
C ILE A 56 11.95 4.98 -4.38
N ALA A 57 11.27 5.58 -5.36
CA ALA A 57 11.55 6.94 -5.80
C ALA A 57 11.32 7.98 -4.69
N LYS A 58 10.22 7.87 -3.95
CA LYS A 58 9.93 8.72 -2.79
C LYS A 58 10.97 8.54 -1.68
N VAL A 59 11.33 7.29 -1.34
CA VAL A 59 12.37 7.00 -0.34
C VAL A 59 13.71 7.59 -0.76
N TYR A 60 14.11 7.40 -2.02
CA TYR A 60 15.34 7.98 -2.56
C TYR A 60 15.34 9.51 -2.48
N HIS A 61 14.24 10.17 -2.86
CA HIS A 61 14.10 11.62 -2.74
C HIS A 61 14.25 12.08 -1.28
N THR A 62 13.58 11.41 -0.34
CA THR A 62 13.69 11.70 1.10
C THR A 62 15.14 11.60 1.58
N ILE A 63 15.87 10.54 1.22
CA ILE A 63 17.28 10.36 1.62
C ILE A 63 18.16 11.44 0.97
N LYS A 64 17.97 11.69 -0.32
CA LYS A 64 18.73 12.69 -1.09
C LYS A 64 18.59 14.10 -0.50
N HIS A 65 17.42 14.43 0.04
CA HIS A 65 17.15 15.73 0.68
C HIS A 65 17.27 15.68 2.21
N TYR A 66 17.89 14.66 2.78
CA TYR A 66 18.11 14.50 4.22
C TYR A 66 16.83 14.65 5.07
N GLN A 67 15.69 14.26 4.50
CA GLN A 67 14.41 14.29 5.19
C GLN A 67 14.25 13.06 6.08
N SER A 68 13.49 13.21 7.17
CA SER A 68 13.24 12.10 8.08
C SER A 68 12.23 11.10 7.51
N TYR A 69 12.37 9.82 7.87
CA TYR A 69 11.37 8.80 7.53
C TYR A 69 10.00 9.07 8.14
N ASN A 70 9.95 9.83 9.24
CA ASN A 70 8.70 10.28 9.83
C ASN A 70 7.98 11.28 8.92
N SER A 71 8.73 12.21 8.30
CA SER A 71 8.19 13.15 7.31
C SER A 71 7.70 12.44 6.05
N LEU A 72 8.43 11.41 5.57
CA LEU A 72 7.96 10.61 4.45
C LEU A 72 6.65 9.87 4.78
N ASN A 73 6.55 9.26 5.96
CA ASN A 73 5.35 8.54 6.39
C ASN A 73 4.11 9.45 6.46
N CYS A 74 4.24 10.69 6.98
CA CYS A 74 3.12 11.63 6.96
C CYS A 74 2.82 12.14 5.55
N SER A 75 3.84 12.40 4.73
CA SER A 75 3.68 12.82 3.33
C SER A 75 2.94 11.79 2.50
N LEU A 76 3.26 10.50 2.63
CA LEU A 76 2.57 9.44 1.89
C LEU A 76 1.13 9.24 2.33
N LYS A 77 0.80 9.53 3.59
CA LYS A 77 -0.61 9.57 4.03
C LYS A 77 -1.33 10.75 3.40
N LEU A 78 -0.70 11.92 3.36
CA LEU A 78 -1.24 13.12 2.74
C LEU A 78 -1.44 12.96 1.24
N ASP A 79 -0.48 12.36 0.54
CA ASP A 79 -0.52 12.10 -0.90
C ASP A 79 -1.78 11.32 -1.31
N LYS A 80 -2.27 10.41 -0.46
CA LYS A 80 -3.52 9.66 -0.72
C LYS A 80 -4.77 10.53 -0.72
N PHE A 81 -4.75 11.60 0.07
CA PHE A 81 -5.86 12.56 0.14
C PHE A 81 -5.74 13.62 -0.96
N ILE A 82 -4.53 14.04 -1.31
CA ILE A 82 -4.29 15.01 -2.38
C ILE A 82 -4.59 14.38 -3.75
N PHE A 83 -4.16 13.14 -3.96
CA PHE A 83 -4.25 12.42 -5.23
C PHE A 83 -5.25 11.25 -5.11
N GLU A 84 -6.47 11.56 -4.70
CA GLU A 84 -7.53 10.55 -4.50
C GLU A 84 -7.96 9.83 -5.80
N ASP A 85 -7.81 10.51 -6.93
CA ASP A 85 -8.09 10.02 -8.28
C ASP A 85 -6.99 9.07 -8.81
N SER A 86 -5.78 9.18 -8.25
CA SER A 86 -4.64 8.34 -8.62
C SER A 86 -4.72 6.96 -7.97
N LYS A 87 -5.00 5.95 -8.81
CA LYS A 87 -4.97 4.52 -8.40
C LYS A 87 -3.63 4.12 -7.76
N LEU A 88 -2.54 4.73 -8.23
CA LEU A 88 -1.19 4.50 -7.71
C LEU A 88 -1.04 5.08 -6.30
N ALA A 89 -1.34 6.38 -6.13
CA ALA A 89 -1.11 7.09 -4.88
C ALA A 89 -1.90 6.47 -3.72
N VAL A 90 -3.17 6.12 -3.96
CA VAL A 90 -4.05 5.48 -2.98
C VAL A 90 -3.46 4.15 -2.46
N LYS A 91 -2.82 3.39 -3.35
CA LYS A 91 -2.27 2.06 -3.07
C LYS A 91 -0.83 2.07 -2.50
N ILE A 92 -0.12 3.19 -2.58
CA ILE A 92 1.22 3.30 -1.97
C ILE A 92 1.13 3.01 -0.47
N SER A 93 2.02 2.16 0.04
CA SER A 93 2.04 1.80 1.46
C SER A 93 3.50 1.69 1.96
N CYS A 94 4.21 2.82 2.02
CA CYS A 94 5.52 2.90 2.67
C CYS A 94 5.41 3.56 4.04
N GLY A 95 5.33 2.72 5.07
CA GLY A 95 5.52 3.15 6.45
C GLY A 95 7.00 3.21 6.82
N ARG A 96 7.32 3.73 8.02
CA ARG A 96 8.70 3.93 8.49
C ARG A 96 9.59 2.69 8.32
N THR A 97 9.12 1.53 8.78
CA THR A 97 9.86 0.27 8.73
C THR A 97 10.16 -0.17 7.30
N LYS A 98 9.18 -0.01 6.39
CA LYS A 98 9.38 -0.36 4.97
C LYS A 98 10.37 0.59 4.31
N CYS A 99 10.26 1.89 4.59
CA CYS A 99 11.16 2.89 4.02
C CYS A 99 12.60 2.72 4.54
N GLU A 100 12.78 2.39 5.82
CA GLU A 100 14.08 2.01 6.40
C GLU A 100 14.66 0.77 5.72
N ALA A 101 13.87 -0.28 5.53
CA ALA A 101 14.30 -1.49 4.84
C ALA A 101 14.69 -1.21 3.39
N ILE A 102 13.95 -0.37 2.66
CA ILE A 102 14.33 0.06 1.30
C ILE A 102 15.66 0.81 1.31
N SER A 103 15.83 1.73 2.25
CA SER A 103 17.08 2.51 2.38
C SER A 103 18.28 1.61 2.63
N GLN A 104 18.19 0.72 3.63
CA GLN A 104 19.31 -0.08 4.10
C GLN A 104 19.60 -1.29 3.20
N ASN A 105 18.56 -1.95 2.68
CA ASN A 105 18.72 -3.22 1.97
C ASN A 105 18.70 -3.08 0.45
N VAL A 106 18.21 -1.95 -0.10
CA VAL A 106 18.11 -1.75 -1.55
C VAL A 106 19.02 -0.62 -2.01
N LEU A 107 18.79 0.59 -1.50
CA LEU A 107 19.49 1.79 -1.98
C LEU A 107 20.96 1.82 -1.55
N SER A 108 21.25 1.49 -0.28
CA SER A 108 22.62 1.49 0.25
C SER A 108 23.55 0.50 -0.48
N PRO A 109 23.21 -0.81 -0.61
CA PRO A 109 24.06 -1.76 -1.32
C PRO A 109 24.24 -1.40 -2.80
N ARG A 110 23.19 -0.90 -3.46
CA ARG A 110 23.25 -0.49 -4.86
C ARG A 110 24.20 0.70 -5.07
N SER A 111 24.20 1.64 -4.12
CA SER A 111 25.08 2.81 -4.13
C SER A 111 26.54 2.41 -3.90
N LEU A 112 26.80 1.54 -2.92
CA LEU A 112 28.14 1.00 -2.66
C LEU A 112 28.68 0.21 -3.85
N PHE A 113 27.84 -0.62 -4.47
CA PHE A 113 28.22 -1.36 -5.67
C PHE A 113 28.60 -0.42 -6.83
N HIS A 114 27.82 0.64 -7.05
CA HIS A 114 28.12 1.62 -8.10
C HIS A 114 29.43 2.36 -7.80
N LEU A 115 29.65 2.79 -6.56
CA LEU A 115 30.90 3.42 -6.13
C LEU A 115 32.10 2.49 -6.35
N TYR A 116 31.98 1.22 -5.96
CA TYR A 116 33.02 0.22 -6.17
C TYR A 116 33.34 0.03 -7.65
N GLN A 117 32.33 -0.06 -8.51
CA GLN A 117 32.52 -0.16 -9.96
C GLN A 117 33.23 1.08 -10.53
N GLN A 118 32.84 2.27 -10.10
CA GLN A 118 33.48 3.52 -10.52
C GLN A 118 34.95 3.55 -10.11
N LEU A 119 35.25 3.19 -8.86
CA LEU A 119 36.62 3.13 -8.36
C LEU A 119 37.46 2.12 -9.14
N LYS A 120 36.94 0.91 -9.37
CA LYS A 120 37.63 -0.13 -10.14
C LYS A 120 37.95 0.33 -11.56
N ASN A 121 36.99 0.95 -12.24
CA ASN A 121 37.19 1.46 -13.59
C ASN A 121 38.22 2.59 -13.63
N HIS A 122 38.19 3.51 -12.66
CA HIS A 122 39.20 4.57 -12.56
C HIS A 122 40.60 4.01 -12.28
N ILE A 123 40.74 3.03 -11.38
CA ILE A 123 42.04 2.42 -11.05
C ILE A 123 42.63 1.71 -12.27
N ILE A 124 41.85 0.97 -13.05
CA ILE A 124 42.34 0.26 -14.25
C ILE A 124 42.90 1.25 -15.28
N LEU A 125 42.31 2.43 -15.44
CA LEU A 125 42.80 3.46 -16.37
C LEU A 125 44.18 4.02 -15.99
N PHE A 126 44.55 4.00 -14.70
CA PHE A 126 45.88 4.44 -14.24
C PHE A 126 46.98 3.39 -14.44
N TYR A 127 46.64 2.11 -14.63
CA TYR A 127 47.62 1.02 -14.82
C TYR A 127 47.85 0.64 -16.30
N THR A 128 47.13 1.24 -17.24
CA THR A 128 47.26 0.96 -18.69
C THR A 128 47.88 2.14 -19.48
N ASN A 129 48.48 3.12 -18.80
CA ASN A 129 49.35 4.14 -19.39
C ASN A 129 50.78 3.94 -18.88
#